data_AF-A0A2V3WB50-F1
#
_entry.id   AF-A0A2V3WB50-F1
#
_cell.length_a   1.000
_cell.length_b   1.000
_cell.length_c   1.000
_cell.angle_alpha   90.00
_cell.angle_beta   90.00
_cell.angle_gamma   90.00
#
_symmetry.space_group_name_H-M   'P 1'
#
loop_
_entity.id
_entity.type
_entity.pdbx_description
1 polymer ?
#
loop_
_entity_poly.entity_id
_entity_poly.type
_entity_poly.pdbx_seq_one_letter_code
_entity_poly.pdbx_strand_id
1 'polypeptide(L)'
;MLKPIVTSELGRDIAAAHGIETIDTLTGFKYISEKIREFEAQSDRSFLLGYEESYGYLIGDFVRDKDAVQTCLWLAEVAAYYKAKKMTLLDALSEIFKEYAYYLEGLESLTLEGREGVEKIAAIMSDFRENPPVEFVGRRVLVREDYTNSERVYVEDGMDGRT
;
A
#
# COMPACT_ATOMS: atom_id res chain seq x y z
N MET A 1 0.43 1.91 11.34
CA MET A 1 -0.52 1.71 10.24
C MET A 1 -0.06 0.52 9.41
N LEU A 2 -0.98 -0.31 8.92
CA LEU A 2 -0.68 -1.49 8.08
C LEU A 2 -1.30 -1.30 6.69
N LYS A 3 -0.56 -1.56 5.62
CA LYS A 3 -1.09 -1.57 4.25
C LYS A 3 -0.35 -2.59 3.38
N PRO A 4 -0.97 -3.14 2.32
CA PRO A 4 -0.24 -3.88 1.30
C PRO A 4 0.75 -3.01 0.52
N ILE A 5 1.80 -3.65 -0.01
CA ILE A 5 2.78 -3.03 -0.91
C ILE A 5 2.17 -2.42 -2.19
N VAL A 6 1.00 -2.90 -2.61
CA VAL A 6 0.28 -2.41 -3.81
C VAL A 6 -0.70 -1.27 -3.51
N THR A 7 -0.86 -0.90 -2.23
CA THR A 7 -1.73 0.20 -1.81
C THR A 7 -0.96 1.52 -1.78
N SER A 8 -1.66 2.59 -2.17
CA SER A 8 -1.20 3.98 -2.19
C SER A 8 -0.20 4.39 -1.11
N GLU A 9 0.78 5.18 -1.52
CA GLU A 9 1.77 5.80 -0.61
C GLU A 9 1.24 7.07 0.09
N LEU A 10 0.11 7.66 -0.35
CA LEU A 10 -0.48 8.83 0.32
C LEU A 10 -0.71 8.59 1.81
N GLY A 11 -1.24 7.42 2.16
CA GLY A 11 -1.48 7.08 3.56
C GLY A 11 -0.19 6.96 4.38
N ARG A 12 0.92 6.51 3.77
CA ARG A 12 2.23 6.49 4.44
C ARG A 12 2.69 7.91 4.75
N ASP A 13 2.61 8.81 3.78
CA ASP A 13 3.10 10.17 3.96
C ASP A 13 2.27 10.95 5.01
N ILE A 14 0.96 10.73 5.05
CA ILE A 14 0.09 11.20 6.14
C ILE A 14 0.52 10.60 7.48
N ALA A 15 0.68 9.28 7.56
CA ALA A 15 1.08 8.61 8.81
C ALA A 15 2.43 9.13 9.32
N ALA A 16 3.43 9.28 8.43
CA ALA A 16 4.75 9.78 8.76
C ALA A 16 4.72 11.22 9.32
N ALA A 17 3.91 12.11 8.72
CA ALA A 17 3.74 13.48 9.22
C ALA A 17 3.13 13.53 10.64
N HIS A 18 2.40 12.50 11.03
CA HIS A 18 1.82 12.34 12.38
C HIS A 18 2.66 11.44 13.31
N GLY A 19 3.88 11.07 12.91
CA GLY A 19 4.76 10.22 13.73
C GLY A 19 4.29 8.77 13.86
N ILE A 20 3.43 8.32 12.94
CA ILE A 20 2.89 6.96 12.90
C ILE A 20 3.72 6.13 11.93
N GLU A 21 4.29 5.03 12.42
CA GLU A 21 4.99 4.06 11.58
C GLU A 21 4.01 3.36 10.63
N THR A 22 4.41 3.20 9.37
CA THR A 22 3.69 2.40 8.37
C THR A 22 4.47 1.15 8.03
N ILE A 23 3.85 -0.02 8.19
CA ILE A 23 4.44 -1.32 7.87
C ILE A 23 3.71 -1.89 6.65
N ASP A 24 4.48 -2.22 5.62
CA ASP A 24 3.95 -2.91 4.45
C ASP A 24 3.74 -4.40 4.71
N THR A 25 2.66 -4.93 4.15
CA THR A 25 2.36 -6.35 4.09
C THR A 25 2.28 -6.82 2.65
N LEU A 26 2.24 -8.13 2.43
CA LEU A 26 1.80 -8.68 1.15
C LEU A 26 0.29 -8.46 0.96
N THR A 27 -0.16 -8.55 -0.29
CA THR A 27 -1.59 -8.46 -0.63
C THR A 27 -2.39 -9.57 0.05
N GLY A 28 -3.51 -9.19 0.67
CA GLY A 28 -4.41 -10.09 1.35
C GLY A 28 -4.48 -9.79 2.85
N PHE A 29 -5.69 -9.52 3.33
CA PHE A 29 -5.96 -9.09 4.71
C PHE A 29 -5.40 -10.04 5.81
N LYS A 30 -5.18 -11.32 5.48
CA LYS A 30 -4.53 -12.28 6.39
C LYS A 30 -3.17 -11.79 6.91
N TYR A 31 -2.39 -11.06 6.11
CA TYR A 31 -1.07 -10.55 6.51
C TYR A 31 -1.18 -9.34 7.45
N ILE A 32 -2.22 -8.51 7.28
CA ILE A 32 -2.56 -7.45 8.22
C ILE A 32 -2.95 -8.08 9.57
N SER A 33 -3.82 -9.10 9.55
CA SER A 33 -4.25 -9.81 10.76
C SER A 33 -3.11 -10.54 11.48
N GLU A 34 -2.14 -11.07 10.73
CA GLU A 34 -0.91 -11.63 11.29
C GLU A 34 -0.09 -10.57 12.03
N LYS A 35 0.11 -9.39 11.43
CA LYS A 35 0.80 -8.27 12.10
C LYS A 35 0.08 -7.77 13.36
N ILE A 36 -1.24 -7.69 13.33
CA ILE A 36 -2.03 -7.37 14.54
C ILE A 36 -1.69 -8.34 15.68
N ARG A 37 -1.65 -9.65 15.38
CA ARG A 37 -1.30 -10.67 16.38
C ARG A 37 0.14 -10.54 16.89
N GLU A 38 1.09 -10.21 16.02
CA GLU A 38 2.48 -9.93 16.44
C GLU A 38 2.54 -8.74 17.41
N PHE A 39 1.76 -7.69 17.14
CA PHE A 39 1.74 -6.47 17.95
C PHE A 39 1.18 -6.73 19.35
N GLU A 40 0.12 -7.53 19.44
CA GLU A 40 -0.46 -7.99 20.71
C GLU A 40 0.54 -8.80 21.54
N ALA A 41 1.40 -9.60 20.89
CA ALA A 41 2.40 -10.44 21.56
C ALA A 41 3.60 -9.64 22.08
N GLN A 42 4.00 -8.57 21.38
CA GLN A 42 5.20 -7.78 21.71
C GLN A 42 4.92 -6.63 22.68
N SER A 43 3.67 -6.14 22.77
CA SER A 43 3.24 -5.04 23.67
C SER A 43 4.01 -3.71 23.52
N ASP A 44 4.84 -3.55 22.49
CA ASP A 44 5.64 -2.35 22.20
C ASP A 44 4.94 -1.39 21.22
N ARG A 45 3.83 -1.84 20.62
CA ARG A 45 3.11 -1.14 19.56
C ARG A 45 1.61 -1.47 19.60
N SER A 46 0.79 -0.57 19.06
CA SER A 46 -0.65 -0.76 18.94
C SER A 46 -1.08 -0.68 17.48
N PHE A 47 -2.05 -1.49 17.10
CA PHE A 47 -2.73 -1.33 15.82
C PHE A 47 -3.57 -0.04 15.82
N LEU A 48 -3.61 0.64 14.67
CA LEU A 48 -4.38 1.89 14.49
C LEU A 48 -5.33 1.79 13.30
N LEU A 49 -4.80 1.39 12.16
CA LEU A 49 -5.50 1.29 10.89
C LEU A 49 -4.81 0.25 10.02
N GLY A 50 -5.63 -0.59 9.38
CA GLY A 50 -5.24 -1.52 8.34
C GLY A 50 -6.13 -1.33 7.14
N TYR A 51 -5.58 -1.14 5.94
CA TYR A 51 -6.38 -0.95 4.74
C TYR A 51 -5.70 -1.46 3.48
N GLU A 52 -6.51 -1.75 2.45
CA GLU A 52 -6.07 -2.25 1.15
C GLU A 52 -6.73 -1.41 0.03
N GLU A 53 -6.08 -1.34 -1.13
CA GLU A 53 -6.55 -0.66 -2.34
C GLU A 53 -7.88 -1.21 -2.88
N SER A 54 -8.21 -2.45 -2.50
CA SER A 54 -9.46 -3.16 -2.82
C SER A 54 -10.66 -2.74 -1.95
N TYR A 55 -10.65 -1.52 -1.40
CA TYR A 55 -11.70 -0.96 -0.53
C TYR A 55 -11.87 -1.70 0.80
N GLY A 56 -10.82 -2.35 1.30
CA GLY A 56 -10.82 -3.04 2.59
C GLY A 56 -10.24 -2.17 3.69
N TYR A 57 -10.94 -2.01 4.81
CA TYR A 57 -10.51 -1.19 5.94
C TYR A 57 -10.83 -1.88 7.26
N LEU A 58 -10.00 -1.64 8.28
CA LEU A 58 -10.20 -2.03 9.67
C LEU A 58 -9.72 -0.90 10.57
N ILE A 59 -10.66 -0.32 11.34
CA ILE A 59 -10.45 0.86 12.19
C ILE A 59 -10.69 0.45 13.65
N GLY A 60 -9.82 -0.43 14.13
CA GLY A 60 -9.94 -1.12 15.42
C GLY A 60 -9.82 -2.63 15.25
N ASP A 61 -8.97 -3.26 16.03
CA ASP A 61 -8.60 -4.67 15.94
C ASP A 61 -9.50 -5.58 16.79
N PHE A 62 -10.79 -5.29 16.94
CA PHE A 62 -11.68 -6.25 17.62
C PHE A 62 -12.18 -7.37 16.69
N VAL A 63 -11.95 -7.22 15.38
CA VAL A 63 -12.08 -8.29 14.38
C VAL A 63 -10.73 -8.54 13.71
N ARG A 64 -10.59 -9.68 13.02
CA ARG A 64 -9.38 -10.09 12.28
C ARG A 64 -9.64 -10.12 10.77
N ASP A 65 -10.56 -9.28 10.32
CA ASP A 65 -10.99 -9.14 8.93
C ASP A 65 -11.38 -7.68 8.66
N LYS A 66 -11.68 -7.34 7.41
CA LYS A 66 -12.22 -6.05 7.01
C LYS A 66 -13.55 -5.79 7.74
N ASP A 67 -13.78 -4.54 8.12
CA ASP A 67 -15.01 -4.12 8.75
C ASP A 67 -15.56 -2.83 8.12
N ALA A 68 -16.49 -3.02 7.20
CA ALA A 68 -17.19 -1.91 6.54
C ALA A 68 -18.07 -1.11 7.51
N VAL A 69 -18.57 -1.72 8.59
CA VAL A 69 -19.44 -1.03 9.55
C VAL A 69 -18.64 0.00 10.35
N GLN A 70 -17.44 -0.37 10.82
CA GLN A 70 -16.50 0.57 11.44
C GLN A 70 -16.18 1.74 10.50
N THR A 71 -15.87 1.42 9.24
CA THR A 71 -15.50 2.39 8.22
C THR A 71 -16.64 3.37 7.90
N CYS A 72 -17.86 2.87 7.75
CA CYS A 72 -19.04 3.70 7.54
C CYS A 72 -19.32 4.64 8.71
N LEU A 73 -19.17 4.16 9.96
CA LEU A 73 -19.35 4.98 11.15
C LEU A 73 -18.29 6.10 11.23
N TRP A 74 -17.03 5.76 11.00
CA TRP A 74 -15.94 6.74 10.95
C TRP A 74 -16.14 7.76 9.84
N LEU A 75 -16.55 7.33 8.64
CA LEU A 75 -16.81 8.24 7.54
C LEU A 75 -18.00 9.17 7.83
N ALA A 76 -19.04 8.69 8.53
CA ALA A 76 -20.14 9.52 8.98
C ALA A 76 -19.70 10.60 9.98
N GLU A 77 -18.81 10.25 10.91
CA GLU A 77 -18.20 11.20 11.86
C GLU A 77 -17.35 12.24 11.12
N VAL A 78 -16.49 11.81 10.19
CA VAL A 78 -15.67 12.71 9.35
C VAL A 78 -16.57 13.65 8.53
N ALA A 79 -17.64 13.14 7.93
CA ALA A 79 -18.61 13.95 7.20
C ALA A 79 -19.31 14.97 8.11
N ALA A 80 -19.72 14.57 9.31
CA ALA A 80 -20.33 15.48 10.29
C ALA A 80 -19.35 16.59 10.73
N TYR A 81 -18.09 16.23 10.99
CA TYR A 81 -17.02 17.15 11.37
C TYR A 81 -16.78 18.22 10.29
N TYR A 82 -16.60 17.82 9.03
CA TYR A 82 -16.38 18.76 7.93
C TYR A 82 -17.64 19.57 7.59
N LYS A 83 -18.83 18.97 7.71
CA LYS A 83 -20.09 19.69 7.54
C LYS A 83 -20.24 20.82 8.57
N ALA A 84 -19.83 20.62 9.82
CA ALA A 84 -19.82 21.67 10.83
C ALA A 84 -18.92 22.86 10.46
N LYS A 85 -17.86 22.61 9.67
CA LYS A 85 -16.98 23.62 9.08
C LYS A 85 -17.47 24.18 7.74
N LYS A 86 -18.67 23.80 7.29
CA LYS A 86 -19.24 24.13 5.97
C LYS A 86 -18.39 23.64 4.79
N MET A 87 -17.68 22.53 4.98
CA MET A 87 -16.88 21.85 3.96
C MET A 87 -17.55 20.55 3.53
N THR A 88 -17.38 20.17 2.27
CA THR A 88 -17.70 18.84 1.76
C THR A 88 -16.51 17.89 1.98
N LEU A 89 -16.74 16.58 1.81
CA LEU A 89 -15.64 15.60 1.81
C LEU A 89 -14.67 15.83 0.64
N LEU A 90 -15.13 16.38 -0.48
CA LEU A 90 -14.27 16.71 -1.61
C LEU A 90 -13.36 17.91 -1.30
N ASP A 91 -13.87 18.89 -0.56
CA ASP A 91 -13.05 20.01 -0.07
C ASP A 91 -11.98 19.50 0.88
N ALA A 92 -12.34 18.63 1.83
CA ALA A 92 -11.38 18.01 2.74
C ALA A 92 -10.31 17.19 2.00
N LEU A 93 -10.70 16.39 1.01
CA LEU A 93 -9.77 15.64 0.16
C LEU A 93 -8.82 16.58 -0.61
N SER A 94 -9.35 17.71 -1.09
CA SER A 94 -8.53 18.72 -1.78
C SER A 94 -7.49 19.36 -0.86
N GLU A 95 -7.83 19.60 0.41
CA GLU A 95 -6.86 20.09 1.39
C GLU A 95 -5.78 19.03 1.70
N ILE A 96 -6.15 17.76 1.81
CA ILE A 96 -5.19 16.65 1.97
C ILE A 96 -4.20 16.64 0.79
N PHE A 97 -4.67 16.75 -0.45
CA PHE A 97 -3.76 16.79 -1.61
C PHE A 97 -2.89 18.04 -1.66
N LYS A 98 -3.36 19.18 -1.16
CA LYS A 98 -2.52 20.39 -1.05
C LYS A 98 -1.41 20.22 -0.02
N GLU A 99 -1.69 19.51 1.07
CA GLU A 99 -0.74 19.28 2.16
C GLU A 99 0.28 18.19 1.84
N TYR A 100 -0.19 17.07 1.28
CA TYR A 100 0.62 15.86 1.06
C TYR A 100 1.00 15.59 -0.40
N ALA A 101 0.66 16.51 -1.31
CA ALA A 101 0.77 16.35 -2.76
C ALA A 101 -0.26 15.39 -3.38
N TYR A 102 -0.23 15.31 -4.71
CA TYR A 102 -1.17 14.54 -5.52
C TYR A 102 -0.60 13.18 -5.88
N TYR A 103 -1.43 12.14 -5.76
CA TYR A 103 -1.08 10.76 -6.11
C TYR A 103 -2.00 10.33 -7.25
N LEU A 104 -1.40 9.94 -8.38
CA LEU A 104 -2.13 9.37 -9.51
C LEU A 104 -1.88 7.86 -9.53
N GLU A 105 -2.96 7.11 -9.41
CA GLU A 105 -2.92 5.66 -9.24
C GLU A 105 -3.83 4.99 -10.25
N GLY A 106 -3.39 3.83 -10.73
CA GLY A 106 -4.14 2.99 -11.66
C GLY A 106 -3.76 1.54 -11.46
N LEU A 107 -4.74 0.65 -11.58
CA LEU A 107 -4.55 -0.79 -11.52
C LEU A 107 -4.90 -1.38 -12.88
N GLU A 108 -3.91 -1.96 -13.54
CA GLU A 108 -4.08 -2.67 -14.81
C GLU A 108 -3.95 -4.18 -14.55
N SER A 109 -5.02 -4.92 -14.80
CA SER A 109 -5.05 -6.37 -14.65
C SER A 109 -4.94 -7.06 -16.01
N LEU A 110 -3.78 -7.68 -16.28
CA LEU A 110 -3.59 -8.48 -17.49
C LEU A 110 -3.94 -9.95 -17.21
N THR A 111 -5.09 -10.39 -17.71
CA THR A 111 -5.49 -11.80 -17.64
C THR A 111 -5.07 -12.54 -18.90
N LEU A 112 -4.14 -13.50 -18.78
CA LEU A 112 -3.77 -14.41 -19.85
C LEU A 112 -4.27 -15.82 -19.52
N GLU A 113 -5.18 -16.34 -20.35
CA GLU A 113 -5.87 -17.59 -20.07
C GLU A 113 -5.15 -18.83 -20.62
N GLY A 114 -5.46 -19.98 -20.01
CA GLY A 114 -4.97 -21.28 -20.46
C GLY A 114 -3.48 -21.50 -20.21
N ARG A 115 -2.99 -22.65 -20.66
CA ARG A 115 -1.59 -23.06 -20.50
C ARG A 115 -0.62 -22.05 -21.14
N GLU A 116 -0.93 -21.59 -22.34
CA GLU A 116 -0.12 -20.59 -23.04
C GLU A 116 -0.05 -19.27 -22.25
N GLY A 117 -1.14 -18.88 -21.58
CA GLY A 117 -1.15 -17.71 -20.72
C GLY A 117 -0.22 -17.85 -19.53
N VAL A 118 -0.24 -19.00 -18.85
CA VAL A 118 0.67 -19.30 -17.73
C VAL A 118 2.14 -19.27 -18.19
N GLU A 119 2.45 -19.88 -19.33
CA GLU A 119 3.80 -19.88 -19.91
C GLU A 119 4.27 -18.46 -20.26
N LYS A 120 3.39 -17.61 -20.79
CA LYS A 120 3.68 -16.19 -21.06
C LYS A 120 3.92 -15.39 -19.78
N ILE A 121 3.10 -15.55 -18.75
CA ILE A 121 3.29 -14.87 -17.46
C ILE A 121 4.64 -15.27 -16.86
N ALA A 122 4.97 -16.57 -16.90
CA ALA A 122 6.26 -17.05 -16.41
C ALA A 122 7.44 -16.44 -17.17
N ALA A 123 7.34 -16.35 -18.50
CA ALA A 123 8.37 -15.73 -19.34
C ALA A 123 8.55 -14.23 -19.01
N ILE A 124 7.46 -13.47 -18.89
CA ILE A 124 7.50 -12.04 -18.51
C ILE A 124 8.19 -11.87 -17.15
N MET A 125 7.81 -12.68 -16.15
CA MET A 125 8.42 -12.61 -14.82
C MET A 125 9.89 -13.03 -14.79
N SER A 126 10.32 -13.95 -15.66
CA SER A 126 11.74 -14.31 -15.80
C SER A 126 12.51 -13.14 -16.41
N ASP A 127 11.97 -12.53 -17.46
CA ASP A 127 12.59 -11.40 -18.15
C ASP A 127 12.78 -10.19 -17.22
N PHE A 128 11.78 -9.83 -16.41
CA PHE A 128 11.93 -8.77 -15.40
C PHE A 128 13.04 -9.04 -14.37
N ARG A 129 13.33 -10.30 -14.06
CA ARG A 129 14.38 -10.68 -13.09
C ARG A 129 15.76 -10.71 -13.73
N GLU A 130 15.85 -11.29 -14.93
CA GLU A 130 17.09 -11.47 -15.68
C GLU A 130 17.55 -10.16 -16.35
N ASN A 131 16.60 -9.37 -16.84
CA ASN A 131 16.81 -8.12 -17.57
C ASN A 131 16.00 -6.97 -16.92
N PRO A 132 16.29 -6.60 -15.66
CA PRO A 132 15.52 -5.57 -14.98
C PRO A 132 15.64 -4.21 -15.69
N PRO A 133 14.53 -3.46 -15.84
CA PRO A 133 14.60 -2.11 -16.37
C PRO A 133 15.36 -1.20 -15.40
N VAL A 134 16.29 -0.42 -15.94
CA VAL A 134 17.02 0.64 -15.20
C VAL A 134 16.39 2.01 -15.40
N GLU A 135 15.47 2.12 -16.35
CA GLU A 135 14.74 3.35 -16.69
C GLU A 135 13.32 2.99 -17.15
N PHE A 136 12.35 3.83 -16.82
CA PHE A 136 10.97 3.75 -17.23
C PHE A 136 10.44 5.14 -17.58
N VAL A 137 9.98 5.36 -18.82
CA VAL A 137 9.41 6.64 -19.29
C VAL A 137 10.34 7.84 -18.98
N GLY A 138 11.63 7.73 -19.28
CA GLY A 138 12.60 8.81 -19.03
C GLY A 138 12.98 9.00 -17.56
N ARG A 139 12.52 8.12 -16.67
CA ARG A 139 12.80 8.15 -15.22
C ARG A 139 13.64 6.95 -14.84
N ARG A 140 14.74 7.19 -14.17
CA ARG A 140 15.60 6.13 -13.64
C ARG A 140 14.88 5.34 -12.55
N VAL A 141 15.06 4.01 -12.60
CA VAL A 141 14.67 3.10 -11.51
C VAL A 141 15.70 3.23 -10.40
N LEU A 142 15.25 3.52 -9.18
CA LEU A 142 16.14 3.69 -8.02
C LEU A 142 16.27 2.41 -7.20
N VAL A 143 15.18 1.65 -7.11
CA VAL A 143 15.08 0.46 -6.26
C VAL A 143 14.29 -0.61 -7.00
N ARG A 144 14.73 -1.86 -6.90
CA ARG A 144 14.01 -3.05 -7.31
C ARG A 144 13.78 -3.95 -6.10
N GLU A 145 12.58 -4.50 -5.98
CA GLU A 145 12.24 -5.45 -4.92
C GLU A 145 11.72 -6.76 -5.52
N ASP A 146 12.34 -7.89 -5.17
CA ASP A 146 11.83 -9.22 -5.46
C ASP A 146 11.31 -9.86 -4.16
N TYR A 147 10.00 -9.78 -3.95
CA TYR A 147 9.34 -10.34 -2.77
C TYR A 147 9.37 -11.88 -2.72
N THR A 148 9.61 -12.57 -3.84
CA THR A 148 9.77 -14.03 -3.84
C THR A 148 11.08 -14.41 -3.14
N ASN A 149 12.14 -13.66 -3.43
CA ASN A 149 13.47 -13.88 -2.86
C ASN A 149 13.73 -13.02 -1.61
N SER A 150 12.79 -12.13 -1.26
CA SER A 150 12.95 -11.14 -0.19
C SER A 150 14.19 -10.25 -0.37
N GLU A 151 14.45 -9.83 -1.61
CA GLU A 151 15.62 -9.05 -2.00
C GLU A 151 15.23 -7.62 -2.39
N ARG A 152 16.01 -6.63 -1.91
CA ARG A 152 15.91 -5.23 -2.33
C ARG A 152 17.26 -4.80 -2.89
N VAL A 153 17.29 -4.35 -4.14
CA VAL A 153 18.49 -3.87 -4.83
C VAL A 153 18.36 -2.39 -5.12
N TYR A 154 19.33 -1.59 -4.69
CA TYR A 154 19.46 -0.18 -5.07
C TYR A 154 20.24 -0.10 -6.38
N VAL A 155 19.65 0.55 -7.39
CA VAL A 155 20.23 0.63 -8.73
C VAL A 155 21.23 1.81 -8.77
N GLU A 156 22.48 1.56 -8.43
CA GLU A 156 23.56 2.56 -8.46
C GLU A 156 23.97 2.96 -9.90
N ASP A 157 24.72 4.05 -10.04
CA ASP A 157 25.26 4.51 -11.33
C ASP A 157 26.24 3.46 -11.87
N GLY A 158 25.75 2.50 -12.64
CA GLY A 158 26.58 1.58 -13.42
C GLY A 158 27.31 0.49 -12.64
N MET A 159 26.93 0.18 -11.40
CA MET A 159 27.38 -1.04 -10.73
C MET A 159 26.22 -1.77 -10.06
N ASP A 160 26.05 -3.03 -10.43
CA ASP A 160 25.13 -4.00 -9.82
C ASP A 160 25.58 -4.26 -8.38
N GLY A 161 25.26 -3.33 -7.49
CA GLY A 161 25.57 -3.36 -6.07
C GLY A 161 24.63 -4.33 -5.37
N ARG A 162 24.99 -5.61 -5.38
CA ARG A 162 24.42 -6.60 -4.46
C ARG A 162 24.77 -6.19 -3.03
N THR A 163 23.78 -5.80 -2.26
CA THR A 163 23.82 -5.77 -0.79
C THR A 163 22.64 -6.54 -0.24
#